data_AF-A0A1C5XIZ3-F1
#
_entry.id   AF-A0A1C5XIZ3-F1
#
_cell.length_a   1.000
_cell.length_b   1.000
_cell.length_c   1.000
_cell.angle_alpha   90.00
_cell.angle_beta   90.00
_cell.angle_gamma   90.00
#
_symmetry.space_group_name_H-M   'P 1'
#
loop_
_entity.id
_entity.type
_entity.pdbx_description
1 polymer ?
#
loop_
_entity_poly.entity_id
_entity_poly.type
_entity_poly.pdbx_seq_one_letter_code
_entity_poly.pdbx_strand_id
1 'polypeptide(L)' 'METLGELMAVLDTCTEAQRRRFLLYALDGLTLAEIGTVCGCSKVAVYQSVEAVRKKFINFFENRLNE' A
#
# COMPACT_ATOMS: atom_id res chain seq x y z
N MET A 1 -5.66 -8.04 17.76
CA MET A 1 -6.63 -7.11 17.15
C MET A 1 -5.82 -6.03 16.46
N GLU A 2 -5.87 -5.95 15.13
CA GLU A 2 -5.25 -4.82 14.41
C GLU A 2 -6.09 -3.58 14.66
N THR A 3 -5.47 -2.50 15.15
CA THR A 3 -6.18 -1.23 15.37
C THR A 3 -6.05 -0.34 14.13
N LEU A 4 -7.04 0.55 13.92
CA LEU A 4 -6.96 1.57 12.86
C LEU A 4 -5.65 2.39 12.95
N GLY A 5 -5.18 2.67 14.17
CA GLY A 5 -3.93 3.39 14.40
C GLY A 5 -2.69 2.65 13.91
N GLU A 6 -2.66 1.32 14.02
CA GLU A 6 -1.54 0.50 13.53
C GLU A 6 -1.49 0.48 12.00
N LEU A 7 -2.66 0.37 11.36
CA LEU A 7 -2.75 0.44 9.90
C LEU A 7 -2.30 1.82 9.38
N MET A 8 -2.69 2.89 10.08
CA MET A 8 -2.24 4.25 9.78
C MET A 8 -0.73 4.40 9.96
N ALA A 9 -0.15 3.85 11.03
CA ALA A 9 1.29 3.90 11.28
C ALA A 9 2.10 3.25 10.15
N VAL A 10 1.64 2.11 9.60
CA VAL A 10 2.29 1.47 8.45
C VAL A 10 2.20 2.35 7.20
N LEU A 11 1.02 2.91 6.92
CA LEU A 11 0.80 3.82 5.79
C LEU A 11 1.63 5.10 5.91
N ASP A 12 1.90 5.57 7.13
CA ASP A 12 2.77 6.72 7.40
C ASP A 12 4.22 6.48 6.98
N THR A 13 4.68 5.24 6.99
CA THR A 13 6.01 4.88 6.46
C THR A 13 6.09 4.83 4.93
N CYS A 14 4.95 4.87 4.22
CA CYS A 14 4.91 4.75 2.77
C CYS A 14 5.16 6.11 2.10
N THR A 15 5.73 6.09 0.88
CA THR A 15 5.77 7.32 0.06
C THR A 15 4.36 7.73 -0.34
N GLU A 16 4.14 9.01 -0.67
CA GLU A 16 2.83 9.49 -1.12
C GLU A 16 2.29 8.69 -2.31
N ALA A 17 3.17 8.35 -3.26
CA ALA A 17 2.81 7.54 -4.41
C ALA A 17 2.40 6.11 -4.03
N GLN A 18 3.13 5.48 -3.10
CA GLN A 18 2.80 4.15 -2.58
C GLN A 18 1.45 4.17 -1.85
N ARG A 19 1.26 5.12 -0.93
CA ARG A 19 0.03 5.28 -0.15
C ARG A 19 -1.17 5.52 -1.07
N ARG A 20 -1.10 6.50 -1.96
CA ARG A 20 -2.18 6.84 -2.90
C ARG A 20 -2.56 5.67 -3.79
N ARG A 21 -1.59 5.02 -4.43
CA ARG A 21 -1.84 3.88 -5.33
C ARG A 21 -2.42 2.67 -4.59
N PHE A 22 -1.94 2.41 -3.37
CA PHE A 22 -2.46 1.34 -2.54
C PHE A 22 -3.91 1.59 -2.11
N LEU A 23 -4.26 2.80 -1.70
CA LEU A 23 -5.63 3.14 -1.31
C LEU A 23 -6.61 3.07 -2.50
N LEU A 24 -6.21 3.57 -3.68
CA LEU A 24 -7.02 3.43 -4.90
C LEU A 24 -7.27 1.97 -5.28
N TYR A 25 -6.30 1.10 -5.03
CA TYR A 25 -6.44 -0.33 -5.28
C TYR A 25 -7.30 -1.03 -4.21
N ALA A 26 -7.03 -0.79 -2.93
CA ALA A 26 -7.59 -1.54 -1.81
C ALA A 26 -8.97 -1.04 -1.35
N LEU A 27 -9.20 0.28 -1.40
CA LEU A 27 -10.45 0.90 -0.95
C LEU A 27 -11.37 1.22 -2.12
N ASP A 28 -10.82 1.82 -3.18
CA ASP A 28 -11.63 2.24 -4.34
C ASP A 28 -11.81 1.12 -5.39
N GLY A 29 -11.06 0.00 -5.26
CA GLY A 29 -11.22 -1.17 -6.11
C GLY A 29 -10.73 -1.02 -7.55
N LEU A 30 -9.93 0.01 -7.85
CA LEU A 30 -9.40 0.25 -9.19
C LEU A 30 -8.39 -0.80 -9.59
N THR A 31 -8.37 -1.14 -10.88
CA THR A 31 -7.35 -2.00 -11.45
C THR A 31 -6.00 -1.29 -11.53
N LEU A 32 -4.91 -2.08 -11.58
CA LEU A 32 -3.56 -1.55 -11.73
C LEU A 32 -3.38 -0.69 -13.00
N ALA A 33 -4.16 -0.97 -14.04
CA ALA A 33 -4.14 -0.21 -15.29
C ALA A 33 -4.81 1.17 -15.12
N GLU A 34 -6.00 1.21 -14.53
CA GLU A 34 -6.74 2.45 -14.25
C GLU A 34 -5.93 3.38 -13.33
N ILE A 35 -5.32 2.82 -12.28
CA ILE A 35 -4.46 3.60 -11.38
C ILE A 35 -3.24 4.14 -12.13
N GLY A 36 -2.68 3.37 -13.06
CA GLY A 36 -1.57 3.80 -13.91
C GLY A 36 -1.95 5.02 -14.75
N THR A 37 -3.14 4.98 -15.36
CA THR A 37 -3.72 6.12 -16.09
C THR A 37 -3.93 7.33 -15.18
N VAL A 38 -4.57 7.17 -14.02
CA VAL A 38 -4.84 8.26 -13.06
C VAL A 38 -3.54 8.87 -12.51
N CYS A 39 -2.50 8.06 -12.30
CA CYS A 39 -1.23 8.51 -11.73
C CYS A 39 -0.17 8.87 -12.78
N GLY A 40 -0.49 8.81 -14.08
CA GLY A 40 0.46 9.07 -15.16
C GLY A 40 1.68 8.15 -15.16
N CYS A 41 1.52 6.88 -14.79
CA CYS A 41 2.62 5.91 -14.72
C CYS A 41 2.25 4.54 -15.30
N SER A 42 3.25 3.68 -15.50
CA SER A 42 3.02 2.33 -16.03
C SER A 42 2.27 1.45 -15.01
N LYS A 43 1.49 0.50 -15.52
CA LYS A 43 0.86 -0.57 -14.72
C LYS A 43 1.88 -1.29 -13.82
N VAL A 44 3.10 -1.50 -14.31
CA VAL A 44 4.19 -2.14 -13.56
C VAL A 44 4.63 -1.28 -12.38
N ALA A 45 4.76 0.03 -12.56
CA ALA A 45 5.09 0.96 -11.47
C ALA A 45 3.99 0.96 -10.38
N VAL A 46 2.73 0.84 -10.77
CA VAL A 46 1.61 0.68 -9.82
C VAL A 46 1.74 -0.63 -9.04
N TYR A 47 1.93 -1.75 -9.74
CA TYR A 47 2.12 -3.06 -9.12
C TYR A 47 3.24 -3.03 -8.06
N GLN A 48 4.41 -2.52 -8.42
CA GLN A 48 5.55 -2.40 -7.50
C GLN A 48 5.24 -1.50 -6.29
N SER A 49 4.45 -0.44 -6.49
CA SER A 49 4.03 0.45 -5.40
C SER A 49 3.12 -0.27 -4.40
N VAL A 50 2.13 -1.02 -4.91
CA VAL A 50 1.19 -1.80 -4.09
C VAL A 50 1.92 -2.91 -3.32
N GLU A 51 2.81 -3.65 -4.00
CA GLU A 51 3.60 -4.70 -3.38
C GLU A 51 4.54 -4.17 -2.29
N ALA A 52 5.14 -2.99 -2.49
CA ALA A 52 5.96 -2.36 -1.46
C ALA A 52 5.15 -2.04 -0.19
N VAL A 53 3.91 -1.58 -0.34
CA VAL A 53 3.00 -1.35 0.80
C VAL A 53 2.63 -2.67 1.48
N ARG A 54 2.25 -3.70 0.72
CA ARG A 54 1.96 -5.04 1.28
C ARG A 54 3.11 -5.61 2.09
N LYS A 55 4.35 -5.50 1.59
CA LYS A 55 5.56 -5.93 2.31
C LYS A 55 5.76 -5.16 3.62
N LYS A 56 5.49 -3.85 3.64
CA LYS A 56 5.55 -3.05 4.87
C LYS A 56 4.54 -3.53 5.91
N PHE A 57 3.31 -3.85 5.49
CA PHE A 57 2.30 -4.43 6.38
C PHE A 57 2.76 -5.79 6.94
N ILE A 58 3.22 -6.70 6.07
CA ILE A 58 3.70 -8.02 6.48
C ILE A 58 4.84 -7.88 7.50
N ASN A 59 5.88 -7.10 7.18
CA ASN A 59 7.03 -6.92 8.07
C ASN A 59 6.63 -6.30 9.42
N PHE A 60 5.71 -5.34 9.41
CA PHE A 60 5.24 -4.70 10.64
C PHE A 60 4.55 -5.70 11.57
N PHE A 61 3.66 -6.54 11.03
CA PHE A 61 2.92 -7.53 11.81
C PHE A 61 3.75 -8.77 12.16
N GLU A 62 4.68 -9.19 11.30
CA GLU A 62 5.64 -10.26 11.61
C GLU A 62 6.55 -9.84 12.78
N ASN A 63 7.11 -8.63 12.75
CA ASN A 63 7.94 -8.12 13.85
C ASN A 63 7.19 -8.10 15.18
N ARG A 64 5.90 -7.77 15.16
CA ARG A 64 5.01 -7.77 16.33
C ARG A 64 4.69 -9.17 16.89
N LEU A 65 4.67 -10.20 16.04
CA LEU A 65 4.43 -11.58 16.49
C LEU A 65 5.69 -12.25 17.06
N ASN A 66 6.86 -11.67 16.79
CA ASN A 66 8.14 -12.13 17.30
C ASN A 66 8.59 -11.41 18.60
N GLU A 67 7.80 -10.44 19.08
CA GLU A 67 7.93 -9.81 20.41
C GLU A 67 7.07 -10.54 21.46
#